data_AF-A0ABC8VXH4-F1
#
_entry.id   AF-A0ABC8VXH4-F1
#
_cell.length_a   1.000
_cell.length_b   1.000
_cell.length_c   1.000
_cell.angle_alpha   90.00
_cell.angle_beta   90.00
_cell.angle_gamma   90.00
#
_symmetry.space_group_name_H-M   'P 1'
#
loop_
_entity.id
_entity.type
_entity.pdbx_description
1 polymer ?
#
loop_
_entity_poly.entity_id
_entity_poly.type
_entity_poly.pdbx_seq_one_letter_code
_entity_poly.pdbx_strand_id
1 'polypeptide(L)'
;MDKQKRLSESHLGNDAANLVATEECPRKELVDNPYGADENEHNSQLDNRSLSPLESLENSNVWNLCKELMGSMDKQKRLSERHLGNDAANLEVTEECPRKELVDNPPVGETSCVLVSEEDLEAVRDELIKGFLEIDIGGRKIGIKEMGGLNEKAFRAACLTKVPPEEVAAASYELYSSGQQQRGDLSWYPFKTVTVDGNQQEIVNVDDDKLQELMRAWGSGPYNAVVNALVEMKDYGRLSDRSIAYELWNYKEGRRATTRECVNYMSNQVKQLSVSKRRKIRRTSGRA
;
A
#
# COMPACT_ATOMS: atom_id res chain seq x y z
N MET A 1 -39.78 -53.69 -48.35
CA MET A 1 -40.67 -54.61 -47.62
C MET A 1 -39.85 -55.37 -46.61
N ASP A 2 -40.30 -55.23 -45.36
CA ASP A 2 -39.69 -55.58 -44.09
C ASP A 2 -39.17 -57.01 -43.94
N LYS A 3 -38.12 -57.16 -43.12
CA LYS A 3 -38.28 -57.76 -41.78
C LYS A 3 -37.04 -57.53 -40.91
N GLN A 4 -37.21 -56.64 -39.93
CA GLN A 4 -36.43 -56.56 -38.71
C GLN A 4 -36.47 -57.91 -37.96
N LYS A 5 -35.35 -58.32 -37.38
CA LYS A 5 -35.34 -59.25 -36.23
C LYS A 5 -34.51 -58.64 -35.10
N ARG A 6 -35.14 -58.68 -33.93
CA ARG A 6 -34.82 -58.09 -32.64
C ARG A 6 -33.71 -58.84 -31.87
N LEU A 7 -33.08 -58.06 -30.99
CA LEU A 7 -32.68 -58.34 -29.59
C LEU A 7 -31.63 -59.41 -29.29
N SER A 8 -30.57 -58.95 -28.62
CA SER A 8 -30.04 -59.60 -27.42
C SER A 8 -29.68 -58.54 -26.37
N GLU A 9 -30.48 -58.47 -25.31
CA GLU A 9 -30.16 -57.84 -24.03
C GLU A 9 -29.74 -58.93 -23.03
N SER A 10 -28.72 -58.66 -22.23
CA SER A 10 -28.55 -59.14 -20.83
C SER A 10 -27.39 -58.32 -20.23
N HIS A 11 -27.61 -57.22 -19.50
CA HIS A 11 -28.01 -57.04 -18.10
C HIS A 11 -27.08 -57.65 -17.03
N LEU A 12 -26.89 -56.84 -15.97
CA LEU A 12 -26.27 -57.06 -14.64
C LEU A 12 -24.76 -56.75 -14.60
N GLY A 13 -24.25 -55.85 -13.75
CA GLY A 13 -24.87 -55.16 -12.62
C GLY A 13 -24.00 -54.01 -12.09
N ASN A 14 -24.63 -53.29 -11.17
CA ASN A 14 -24.21 -52.07 -10.50
C ASN A 14 -22.89 -52.23 -9.73
N ASP A 15 -22.09 -51.16 -9.61
CA ASP A 15 -22.00 -50.44 -8.33
C ASP A 15 -21.08 -49.22 -8.42
N ALA A 16 -21.56 -48.16 -7.78
CA ALA A 16 -20.88 -46.90 -7.59
C ALA A 16 -19.77 -47.04 -6.54
N ALA A 17 -18.60 -46.49 -6.84
CA ALA A 17 -17.64 -46.07 -5.82
C ALA A 17 -16.96 -44.78 -6.27
N ASN A 18 -17.56 -43.70 -5.78
CA ASN A 18 -17.01 -42.38 -5.54
C ASN A 18 -15.50 -42.44 -5.21
N LEU A 19 -14.65 -41.88 -6.06
CA LEU A 19 -13.28 -41.49 -5.71
C LEU A 19 -13.08 -40.04 -6.12
N VAL A 20 -13.46 -39.17 -5.19
CA VAL A 20 -12.92 -37.81 -5.05
C VAL A 20 -11.44 -37.96 -4.76
N ALA A 21 -10.60 -37.76 -5.77
CA ALA A 21 -9.18 -37.52 -5.57
C ALA A 21 -9.02 -36.03 -5.21
N THR A 22 -8.95 -35.77 -3.91
CA THR A 22 -8.37 -34.54 -3.37
C THR A 22 -6.89 -34.51 -3.74
N GLU A 23 -6.53 -33.83 -4.83
CA GLU A 23 -5.14 -33.45 -5.03
C GLU A 23 -4.86 -32.22 -4.17
N GLU A 24 -4.32 -32.49 -2.98
CA GLU A 24 -3.70 -31.52 -2.10
C GLU A 24 -2.52 -30.86 -2.82
N CYS A 25 -2.63 -29.55 -3.05
CA CYS A 25 -1.49 -28.74 -3.48
C CYS A 25 -0.52 -28.60 -2.30
N PRO A 26 0.75 -29.04 -2.41
CA PRO A 26 1.67 -29.02 -1.28
C PRO A 26 2.03 -27.57 -0.90
N ARG A 27 1.84 -27.24 0.39
CA ARG A 27 2.45 -26.07 1.03
C ARG A 27 3.95 -26.07 0.72
N LYS A 28 4.37 -25.17 -0.16
CA LYS A 28 5.76 -24.73 -0.25
C LYS A 28 5.88 -23.40 0.47
N GLU A 29 6.86 -23.39 1.36
CA GLU A 29 7.29 -22.28 2.20
C GLU A 29 7.47 -21.02 1.36
N LEU A 30 6.86 -19.92 1.80
CA LEU A 30 7.08 -18.59 1.25
C LEU A 30 8.44 -18.09 1.72
N VAL A 31 9.47 -18.40 0.95
CA VAL A 31 10.76 -17.71 0.95
C VAL A 31 11.07 -17.40 -0.50
N ASP A 32 10.74 -16.17 -0.93
CA ASP A 32 11.66 -15.28 -1.63
C ASP A 32 10.97 -13.95 -1.98
N ASN A 33 11.52 -12.90 -1.39
CA ASN A 33 11.22 -11.49 -1.59
C ASN A 33 11.76 -11.03 -2.96
N PRO A 34 10.96 -10.49 -3.90
CA PRO A 34 11.49 -10.02 -5.18
C PRO A 34 12.06 -8.59 -5.14
N TYR A 35 12.12 -7.92 -3.98
CA TYR A 35 12.91 -6.70 -3.83
C TYR A 35 14.37 -7.04 -3.49
N GLY A 36 15.08 -7.50 -4.51
CA GLY A 36 16.54 -7.51 -4.51
C GLY A 36 17.06 -6.07 -4.49
N ALA A 37 17.95 -5.79 -3.54
CA ALA A 37 18.77 -4.60 -3.55
C ALA A 37 19.76 -4.70 -4.72
N ASP A 38 19.48 -3.99 -5.81
CA ASP A 38 20.53 -3.64 -6.79
C ASP A 38 21.02 -2.24 -6.48
N GLU A 39 22.18 -2.20 -5.81
CA GLU A 39 23.11 -1.09 -5.92
C GLU A 39 23.68 -1.14 -7.36
N ASN A 40 23.20 -0.26 -8.23
CA ASN A 40 23.94 0.12 -9.42
C ASN A 40 23.61 1.57 -9.81
N GLU A 41 24.53 2.47 -9.43
CA GLU A 41 24.75 3.75 -10.08
C GLU A 41 24.83 3.54 -11.60
N HIS A 42 23.88 4.09 -12.36
CA HIS A 42 24.15 4.56 -13.72
C HIS A 42 23.50 5.93 -13.91
N ASN A 43 24.40 6.89 -14.06
CA ASN A 43 24.17 8.30 -14.36
C ASN A 43 23.51 8.43 -15.74
N SER A 44 22.25 8.84 -15.80
CA SER A 44 21.65 9.39 -17.02
C SER A 44 21.36 10.87 -16.80
N GLN A 45 22.36 11.64 -17.19
CA GLN A 45 22.41 13.08 -17.27
C GLN A 45 21.36 13.56 -18.30
N LEU A 46 20.23 14.07 -17.81
CA LEU A 46 19.39 14.98 -18.57
C LEU A 46 19.53 16.36 -17.93
N ASP A 47 20.40 17.16 -18.54
CA ASP A 47 20.54 18.58 -18.26
C ASP A 47 19.21 19.29 -18.58
N ASN A 48 18.37 19.47 -17.56
CA ASN A 48 17.40 20.55 -17.54
C ASN A 48 17.75 21.47 -16.38
N ARG A 49 18.37 22.59 -16.72
CA ARG A 49 18.62 23.72 -15.84
C ARG A 49 17.30 24.36 -15.43
N SER A 50 16.60 23.74 -14.49
CA SER A 50 15.48 24.34 -13.77
C SER A 50 15.96 24.75 -12.39
N LEU A 51 15.99 26.07 -12.16
CA LEU A 51 16.19 26.68 -10.86
C LEU A 51 15.19 26.07 -9.85
N SER A 52 15.68 25.72 -8.66
CA SER A 52 14.94 25.03 -7.61
C SER A 52 13.76 25.85 -7.05
N PRO A 53 12.52 25.33 -7.01
CA PRO A 53 11.41 25.96 -6.27
C PRO A 53 11.52 25.91 -4.74
N LEU A 54 12.64 25.45 -4.18
CA LEU A 54 12.83 25.20 -2.74
C LEU A 54 13.22 26.44 -1.92
N GLU A 55 13.19 27.63 -2.51
CA GLU A 55 13.43 28.89 -1.81
C GLU A 55 12.16 29.56 -1.27
N SER A 56 10.96 29.00 -1.52
CA SER A 56 9.70 29.64 -1.10
C SER A 56 8.95 28.95 0.05
N LEU A 57 9.52 27.94 0.71
CA LEU A 57 8.83 27.25 1.81
C LEU A 57 9.05 27.94 3.17
N GLU A 58 8.55 29.17 3.30
CA GLU A 58 8.17 29.75 4.60
C GLU A 58 6.74 29.36 4.97
N ASN A 59 6.37 28.08 4.85
CA ASN A 59 5.13 27.57 5.44
C ASN A 59 5.36 27.39 6.95
N SER A 60 5.31 28.52 7.67
CA SER A 60 5.38 28.62 9.13
C SER A 60 4.51 27.56 9.83
N ASN A 61 3.35 27.25 9.24
CA ASN A 61 2.37 26.32 9.81
C ASN A 61 2.87 24.88 9.90
N VAL A 62 3.52 24.36 8.85
CA VAL A 62 4.03 22.97 8.82
C VAL A 62 5.23 22.83 9.77
N TRP A 63 6.10 23.85 9.82
CA TRP A 63 7.23 23.86 10.75
C TRP A 63 6.77 23.93 12.22
N ASN A 64 5.76 24.75 12.51
CA ASN A 64 5.17 24.86 13.86
C ASN A 64 4.48 23.56 14.27
N LEU A 65 3.70 22.95 13.39
CA LEU A 65 3.02 21.67 13.65
C LEU A 65 4.04 20.54 13.92
N CYS A 66 5.10 20.45 13.11
CA CYS A 66 6.20 19.50 13.35
C CYS A 66 6.90 19.75 14.69
N LYS A 67 7.12 21.02 15.05
CA LYS A 67 7.76 21.41 16.31
C LYS A 67 6.89 21.07 17.52
N GLU A 68 5.58 21.26 17.42
CA GLU A 68 4.62 20.94 18.46
C GLU A 68 4.48 19.43 18.68
N LEU A 69 4.40 18.65 17.58
CA LEU A 69 4.42 17.19 17.63
C LEU A 69 5.72 16.64 18.25
N MET A 70 6.89 17.19 17.87
CA MET A 70 8.17 16.84 18.51
C MET A 70 8.16 17.14 20.01
N GLY A 71 7.63 18.31 20.41
CA GLY A 71 7.51 18.69 21.81
C GLY A 71 6.59 17.77 22.62
N SER A 72 5.51 17.26 22.01
CA SER A 72 4.60 16.30 22.64
C SER A 72 5.26 14.93 22.81
N MET A 73 5.95 14.43 21.79
CA MET A 73 6.64 13.14 21.83
C MET A 73 7.80 13.09 22.83
N ASP A 74 8.59 14.17 22.92
CA ASP A 74 9.68 14.26 23.90
C ASP A 74 9.15 14.28 25.35
N LYS A 75 7.97 14.88 25.58
CA LYS A 75 7.30 14.84 26.89
C LYS A 75 6.83 13.42 27.22
N GLN A 76 6.24 12.70 26.27
CA GLN A 76 5.78 11.33 26.46
C GLN A 76 6.94 10.37 26.71
N LYS A 77 8.08 10.54 25.99
CA LYS A 77 9.30 9.78 26.22
C LYS A 77 9.87 10.00 27.63
N ARG A 78 9.96 11.25 28.08
CA ARG A 78 10.44 11.61 29.43
C ARG A 78 9.51 11.15 30.56
N LEU A 79 8.23 10.92 30.26
CA LEU A 79 7.27 10.33 31.20
C LEU A 79 7.44 8.81 31.27
N SER A 80 7.65 8.12 30.14
CA SER A 80 7.91 6.68 30.12
C SER A 80 9.25 6.30 30.78
N GLU A 81 10.27 7.15 30.68
CA GLU A 81 11.59 6.92 31.29
C GLU A 81 11.59 7.15 32.82
N ARG A 82 10.58 7.83 33.38
CA ARG A 82 10.46 8.04 34.84
C ARG A 82 9.80 6.88 35.59
N HIS A 83 9.16 5.94 34.90
CA HIS A 83 8.48 4.79 35.52
C HIS A 83 9.31 3.50 35.55
N LEU A 84 10.52 3.48 35.00
CA LEU A 84 11.45 2.35 35.13
C LEU A 84 12.37 2.54 36.34
N GLY A 85 11.76 2.63 37.51
CA GLY A 85 12.39 2.31 38.78
C GLY A 85 11.67 1.08 39.33
N ASN A 86 12.28 -0.09 39.11
CA ASN A 86 12.17 -1.35 39.85
C ASN A 86 10.81 -1.66 40.52
N ASP A 87 10.08 -2.65 40.01
CA ASP A 87 9.89 -3.92 40.71
C ASP A 87 9.16 -4.93 39.83
N ALA A 88 9.60 -6.19 39.93
CA ALA A 88 9.11 -7.32 39.18
C ALA A 88 7.84 -7.91 39.83
N ALA A 89 6.78 -8.09 39.05
CA ALA A 89 5.83 -9.17 39.23
C ALA A 89 5.04 -9.41 37.93
N ASN A 90 5.05 -10.66 37.51
CA ASN A 90 4.19 -11.22 36.47
C ASN A 90 2.72 -11.09 36.89
N LEU A 91 1.84 -10.57 36.03
CA LEU A 91 0.46 -11.06 35.96
C LEU A 91 -0.12 -10.86 34.55
N GLU A 92 -0.37 -11.99 33.93
CA GLU A 92 -1.17 -12.19 32.74
C GLU A 92 -2.66 -11.90 33.04
N VAL A 93 -3.47 -11.68 32.00
CA VAL A 93 -4.94 -11.88 31.92
C VAL A 93 -5.86 -10.64 31.95
N THR A 94 -6.74 -10.65 30.93
CA THR A 94 -8.09 -10.07 30.74
C THR A 94 -8.29 -8.60 30.37
N GLU A 95 -8.52 -8.42 29.06
CA GLU A 95 -9.72 -7.79 28.51
C GLU A 95 -10.94 -7.94 29.44
N GLU A 96 -11.39 -6.85 30.05
CA GLU A 96 -12.81 -6.50 30.24
C GLU A 96 -12.92 -5.09 30.82
N CYS A 97 -13.76 -4.26 30.22
CA CYS A 97 -14.00 -2.88 30.62
C CYS A 97 -15.38 -2.79 31.29
N PRO A 98 -15.53 -2.54 32.60
CA PRO A 98 -16.84 -2.35 33.21
C PRO A 98 -17.23 -0.86 33.26
N ARG A 99 -18.50 -0.63 32.96
CA ARG A 99 -19.19 0.66 32.90
C ARG A 99 -19.47 1.22 34.31
N LYS A 100 -19.00 2.45 34.56
CA LYS A 100 -19.42 3.51 35.52
C LYS A 100 -20.17 3.14 36.83
N GLU A 101 -19.61 3.55 37.97
CA GLU A 101 -20.32 4.26 39.08
C GLU A 101 -19.39 5.29 39.75
N LEU A 102 -19.96 6.43 40.16
CA LEU A 102 -19.31 7.63 40.74
C LEU A 102 -19.31 7.56 42.28
N VAL A 103 -18.17 7.85 42.93
CA VAL A 103 -18.07 8.41 44.31
C VAL A 103 -16.79 9.26 44.45
N ASP A 104 -16.89 10.38 45.18
CA ASP A 104 -16.02 11.57 45.29
C ASP A 104 -14.62 11.45 45.99
N ASN A 105 -13.56 11.93 45.29
CA ASN A 105 -12.35 12.78 45.63
C ASN A 105 -11.45 12.57 46.90
N PRO A 106 -10.13 13.00 46.97
CA PRO A 106 -9.34 13.93 46.12
C PRO A 106 -7.81 13.55 45.90
N PRO A 107 -6.89 14.50 45.56
CA PRO A 107 -6.24 14.69 44.27
C PRO A 107 -4.82 14.07 44.16
N VAL A 108 -4.57 13.23 43.15
CA VAL A 108 -3.21 12.82 42.79
C VAL A 108 -3.07 12.92 41.29
N GLY A 109 -2.23 13.89 40.88
CA GLY A 109 -1.66 14.06 39.55
C GLY A 109 -2.58 13.72 38.39
N GLU A 110 -3.31 14.72 37.88
CA GLU A 110 -3.91 14.68 36.55
C GLU A 110 -2.83 14.33 35.52
N THR A 111 -2.60 13.03 35.33
CA THR A 111 -2.17 12.51 34.06
C THR A 111 -3.44 12.59 33.23
N SER A 112 -3.67 13.78 32.66
CA SER A 112 -4.66 13.98 31.62
C SER A 112 -4.30 13.00 30.51
N CYS A 113 -4.92 11.82 30.55
CA CYS A 113 -5.02 10.97 29.38
C CYS A 113 -5.84 11.79 28.40
N VAL A 114 -5.15 12.60 27.59
CA VAL A 114 -5.76 13.26 26.44
C VAL A 114 -6.30 12.10 25.60
N LEU A 115 -7.61 11.92 25.67
CA LEU A 115 -8.31 11.04 24.75
C LEU A 115 -8.21 11.72 23.39
N VAL A 116 -7.14 11.40 22.65
CA VAL A 116 -7.02 11.84 21.27
C VAL A 116 -8.18 11.18 20.53
N SER A 117 -9.04 11.99 19.93
CA SER A 117 -10.17 11.45 19.20
C SER A 117 -9.68 10.74 17.94
N GLU A 118 -10.44 9.76 17.46
CA GLU A 118 -10.16 9.12 16.17
C GLU A 118 -10.20 10.15 15.03
N GLU A 119 -11.07 11.16 15.15
CA GLU A 119 -11.15 12.32 14.25
C GLU A 119 -9.83 13.11 14.22
N ASP A 120 -9.21 13.37 15.38
CA ASP A 120 -7.92 14.07 15.44
C ASP A 120 -6.80 13.25 14.79
N LEU A 121 -6.81 11.92 14.96
CA LEU A 121 -5.81 11.04 14.34
C LEU A 121 -5.94 11.01 12.82
N GLU A 122 -7.17 10.98 12.30
CA GLU A 122 -7.42 11.01 10.86
C GLU A 122 -7.09 12.39 10.28
N ALA A 123 -7.44 13.48 10.96
CA ALA A 123 -7.08 14.84 10.56
C ALA A 123 -5.55 15.03 10.48
N VAL A 124 -4.81 14.48 11.46
CA VAL A 124 -3.34 14.46 11.41
C VAL A 124 -2.84 13.66 10.21
N ARG A 125 -3.48 12.53 9.90
CA ARG A 125 -3.10 11.70 8.75
C ARG A 125 -3.33 12.43 7.43
N ASP A 126 -4.47 13.08 7.27
CA ASP A 126 -4.80 13.88 6.09
C ASP A 126 -3.81 15.02 5.89
N GLU A 127 -3.43 15.69 6.98
CA GLU A 127 -2.44 16.77 6.90
C GLU A 127 -1.05 16.25 6.52
N LEU A 128 -0.67 15.07 7.02
CA LEU A 128 0.54 14.39 6.56
C LEU A 128 0.44 14.03 5.07
N ILE A 129 -0.69 13.51 4.58
CA ILE A 129 -0.86 13.19 3.16
C ILE A 129 -0.67 14.45 2.30
N LYS A 130 -1.31 15.57 2.66
CA LYS A 130 -1.14 16.86 1.95
C LYS A 130 0.32 17.30 1.96
N GLY A 131 0.96 17.31 3.13
CA GLY A 131 2.36 17.70 3.25
C GLY A 131 3.30 16.79 2.44
N PHE A 132 3.03 15.48 2.40
CA PHE A 132 3.81 14.53 1.61
C PHE A 132 3.56 14.69 0.10
N LEU A 133 2.34 14.99 -0.35
CA LEU A 133 2.04 15.28 -1.76
C LEU A 133 2.86 16.46 -2.29
N GLU A 134 3.15 17.47 -1.46
CA GLU A 134 3.96 18.63 -1.86
C GLU A 134 5.46 18.33 -1.93
N ILE A 135 5.96 17.41 -1.10
CA ILE A 135 7.41 17.19 -0.92
C ILE A 135 7.90 15.86 -1.49
N ASP A 136 7.02 14.94 -1.85
CA ASP A 136 7.41 13.64 -2.38
C ASP A 136 7.82 13.79 -3.84
N ILE A 137 9.07 13.42 -4.11
CA ILE A 137 9.70 13.51 -5.44
C ILE A 137 10.16 12.10 -5.87
N GLY A 138 9.61 11.06 -5.22
CA GLY A 138 10.02 9.68 -5.43
C GLY A 138 11.35 9.33 -4.75
N GLY A 139 11.68 8.03 -4.74
CA GLY A 139 12.94 7.51 -4.20
C GLY A 139 13.07 7.55 -2.67
N ARG A 140 11.98 7.81 -1.94
CA ARG A 140 11.96 7.93 -0.48
C ARG A 140 11.50 6.64 0.19
N LYS A 141 11.94 6.42 1.43
CA LYS A 141 11.47 5.29 2.25
C LYS A 141 9.98 5.39 2.55
N ILE A 142 9.53 6.60 2.88
CA ILE A 142 8.12 6.93 3.11
C ILE A 142 7.72 7.98 2.10
N GLY A 143 6.59 7.77 1.45
CA GLY A 143 6.04 8.66 0.45
C GLY A 143 4.53 8.50 0.31
N ILE A 144 3.99 9.04 -0.77
CA ILE A 144 2.60 8.86 -1.17
C ILE A 144 2.51 7.70 -2.15
N LYS A 145 1.50 6.84 -1.95
CA LYS A 145 1.05 5.87 -2.93
C LYS A 145 -0.33 6.27 -3.44
N GLU A 146 -0.51 6.24 -4.75
CA GLU A 146 -1.82 6.28 -5.40
C GLU A 146 -2.45 4.88 -5.36
N MET A 147 -3.51 4.73 -4.57
CA MET A 147 -4.23 3.47 -4.45
C MET A 147 -5.02 3.22 -5.72
N GLY A 148 -4.81 2.04 -6.30
CA GLY A 148 -5.30 1.75 -7.63
C GLY A 148 -4.42 2.27 -8.77
N GLY A 149 -3.22 2.76 -8.48
CA GLY A 149 -2.23 3.11 -9.49
C GLY A 149 -1.67 1.87 -10.19
N LEU A 150 -1.51 1.92 -11.51
CA LEU A 150 -0.91 0.82 -12.27
C LEU A 150 0.61 0.80 -12.13
N ASN A 151 1.18 -0.41 -11.97
CA ASN A 151 2.63 -0.60 -11.91
C ASN A 151 3.24 -0.56 -13.32
N GLU A 152 3.72 0.61 -13.75
CA GLU A 152 4.34 0.84 -15.06
C GLU A 152 5.45 -0.18 -15.41
N LYS A 153 6.24 -0.60 -14.41
CA LYS A 153 7.32 -1.57 -14.63
C LYS A 153 6.80 -2.92 -15.12
N ALA A 154 5.61 -3.34 -14.68
CA ALA A 154 5.00 -4.59 -15.12
C ALA A 154 4.64 -4.56 -16.62
N PHE A 155 4.15 -3.41 -17.10
CA PHE A 155 3.84 -3.16 -18.51
C PHE A 155 5.10 -3.15 -19.36
N ARG A 156 6.11 -2.38 -18.94
CA ARG A 156 7.41 -2.33 -19.62
C ARG A 156 8.09 -3.69 -19.68
N ALA A 157 8.06 -4.46 -18.59
CA ALA A 157 8.63 -5.80 -18.53
C ALA A 157 7.94 -6.75 -19.53
N ALA A 158 6.61 -6.71 -19.65
CA ALA A 158 5.89 -7.49 -20.65
C ALA A 158 6.32 -7.13 -22.08
N CYS A 159 6.41 -5.83 -22.40
CA CYS A 159 6.83 -5.36 -23.72
C CYS A 159 8.26 -5.80 -24.06
N LEU A 160 9.21 -5.72 -23.13
CA LEU A 160 10.59 -6.21 -23.32
C LEU A 160 10.66 -7.67 -23.80
N THR A 161 9.68 -8.50 -23.44
CA THR A 161 9.64 -9.92 -23.83
C THR A 161 8.91 -10.20 -25.14
N LYS A 162 8.18 -9.22 -25.68
CA LYS A 162 7.20 -9.42 -26.75
C LYS A 162 7.46 -8.59 -28.00
N VAL A 163 8.09 -7.43 -27.86
CA VAL A 163 8.33 -6.51 -28.99
C VAL A 163 9.83 -6.22 -29.16
N PRO A 164 10.28 -5.80 -30.36
CA PRO A 164 11.66 -5.40 -30.59
C PRO A 164 12.10 -4.25 -29.67
N PRO A 165 13.36 -4.18 -29.24
CA PRO A 165 13.86 -3.17 -28.30
C PRO A 165 13.52 -1.72 -28.67
N GLU A 166 13.57 -1.39 -29.96
CA GLU A 166 13.24 -0.07 -30.52
C GLU A 166 11.77 0.32 -30.33
N GLU A 167 10.86 -0.65 -30.21
CA GLU A 167 9.42 -0.44 -30.07
C GLU A 167 8.94 -0.52 -28.61
N VAL A 168 9.77 -1.04 -27.69
CA VAL A 168 9.40 -1.27 -26.28
C VAL A 168 8.86 -0.01 -25.61
N ALA A 169 9.49 1.15 -25.86
CA ALA A 169 9.06 2.40 -25.24
C ALA A 169 7.62 2.76 -25.65
N ALA A 170 7.33 2.78 -26.94
CA ALA A 170 5.99 3.07 -27.47
C ALA A 170 4.97 2.01 -27.03
N ALA A 171 5.30 0.72 -27.20
CA ALA A 171 4.40 -0.37 -26.82
C ALA A 171 4.06 -0.35 -25.31
N SER A 172 5.05 -0.07 -24.45
CA SER A 172 4.83 0.01 -23.01
C SER A 172 3.93 1.17 -22.61
N TYR A 173 4.09 2.32 -23.28
CA TYR A 173 3.25 3.49 -23.07
C TYR A 173 1.81 3.25 -23.51
N GLU A 174 1.61 2.67 -24.70
CA GLU A 174 0.28 2.35 -25.23
C GLU A 174 -0.43 1.32 -24.35
N LEU A 175 0.27 0.25 -23.94
CA LEU A 175 -0.32 -0.79 -23.09
C LEU A 175 -0.67 -0.24 -21.69
N TYR A 176 0.22 0.56 -21.11
CA TYR A 176 -0.03 1.21 -19.82
C TYR A 176 -1.23 2.17 -19.91
N SER A 177 -1.29 2.99 -20.95
CA SER A 177 -2.38 3.93 -21.21
C SER A 177 -3.71 3.20 -21.40
N SER A 178 -3.72 2.11 -22.16
CA SER A 178 -4.91 1.26 -22.33
C SER A 178 -5.38 0.69 -20.99
N GLY A 179 -4.45 0.20 -20.17
CA GLY A 179 -4.77 -0.24 -18.81
C GLY A 179 -5.38 0.87 -17.95
N GLN A 180 -4.84 2.09 -18.02
CA GLN A 180 -5.39 3.24 -17.30
C GLN A 180 -6.80 3.60 -17.76
N GLN A 181 -7.05 3.57 -19.07
CA GLN A 181 -8.38 3.81 -19.66
C GLN A 181 -9.39 2.77 -19.20
N GLN A 182 -9.04 1.48 -19.27
CA GLN A 182 -9.90 0.41 -18.78
C GLN A 182 -10.20 0.59 -17.30
N ARG A 183 -9.18 0.82 -16.46
CA ARG A 183 -9.36 1.05 -15.03
C ARG A 183 -10.27 2.25 -14.72
N GLY A 184 -10.23 3.30 -15.54
CA GLY A 184 -11.06 4.51 -15.42
C GLY A 184 -12.48 4.36 -16.00
N ASP A 185 -12.77 3.27 -16.71
CA ASP A 185 -14.08 3.00 -17.28
C ASP A 185 -15.07 2.57 -16.19
N LEU A 186 -16.01 3.46 -15.86
CA LEU A 186 -17.06 3.20 -14.88
C LEU A 186 -18.01 2.07 -15.29
N SER A 187 -18.14 1.78 -16.59
CA SER A 187 -18.99 0.68 -17.08
C SER A 187 -18.35 -0.70 -16.89
N TRP A 188 -17.05 -0.74 -16.57
CA TRP A 188 -16.31 -1.97 -16.39
C TRP A 188 -16.12 -2.32 -14.91
N TYR A 189 -16.84 -3.35 -14.47
CA TYR A 189 -16.81 -3.85 -13.09
C TYR A 189 -16.49 -5.35 -13.09
N PRO A 190 -15.20 -5.74 -13.19
CA PRO A 190 -14.78 -7.13 -13.32
C PRO A 190 -14.75 -7.86 -11.97
N PHE A 191 -15.86 -7.82 -11.22
CA PHE A 191 -16.03 -8.53 -9.96
C PHE A 191 -17.23 -9.47 -10.03
N LYS A 192 -17.15 -10.57 -9.30
CA LYS A 192 -18.24 -11.53 -9.14
C LYS A 192 -18.45 -11.87 -7.68
N THR A 193 -19.70 -12.08 -7.31
CA THR A 193 -20.07 -12.56 -5.97
C THR A 193 -19.87 -14.07 -5.90
N VAL A 194 -19.16 -14.51 -4.86
CA VAL A 194 -18.99 -15.91 -4.48
C VAL A 194 -19.44 -16.10 -3.04
N THR A 195 -19.82 -17.32 -2.68
CA THR A 195 -20.15 -17.67 -1.29
C THR A 195 -19.01 -18.46 -0.69
N VAL A 196 -18.43 -17.95 0.39
CA VAL A 196 -17.37 -18.61 1.16
C VAL A 196 -17.86 -18.71 2.60
N ASP A 197 -17.97 -19.92 3.12
CA ASP A 197 -18.47 -20.22 4.48
C ASP A 197 -19.83 -19.58 4.80
N GLY A 198 -20.73 -19.54 3.81
CA GLY A 198 -22.06 -18.93 3.94
C GLY A 198 -22.08 -17.40 3.82
N ASN A 199 -20.92 -16.74 3.75
CA ASN A 199 -20.80 -15.30 3.54
C ASN A 199 -20.59 -14.97 2.07
N GLN A 200 -21.35 -14.00 1.55
CA GLN A 200 -21.13 -13.47 0.21
C GLN A 200 -19.91 -12.55 0.20
N GLN A 201 -18.96 -12.85 -0.68
CA GLN A 201 -17.77 -12.04 -0.92
C GLN A 201 -17.69 -11.73 -2.41
N GLU A 202 -17.28 -10.51 -2.74
CA GLU A 202 -16.98 -10.16 -4.12
C GLU A 202 -15.48 -10.35 -4.38
N ILE A 203 -15.16 -11.15 -5.37
CA ILE A 203 -13.78 -11.37 -5.84
C ILE A 203 -13.65 -10.91 -7.28
N VAL A 204 -12.43 -10.68 -7.75
CA VAL A 204 -12.18 -10.36 -9.16
C VAL A 204 -12.65 -11.52 -10.03
N ASN A 205 -13.41 -11.21 -11.08
CA ASN A 205 -13.84 -12.19 -12.06
C ASN A 205 -12.67 -12.55 -12.97
N VAL A 206 -11.97 -13.65 -12.67
CA VAL A 206 -10.85 -14.14 -13.47
C VAL A 206 -11.26 -14.39 -14.93
N ASP A 207 -12.53 -14.73 -15.18
CA ASP A 207 -13.05 -15.02 -16.52
C ASP A 207 -13.50 -13.77 -17.30
N ASP A 208 -13.27 -12.56 -16.77
CA ASP A 208 -13.58 -11.31 -17.47
C ASP A 208 -12.83 -11.21 -18.80
N ASP A 209 -13.55 -10.86 -19.87
CA ASP A 209 -13.02 -10.86 -21.23
C ASP A 209 -11.82 -9.94 -21.40
N LYS A 210 -11.86 -8.72 -20.82
CA LYS A 210 -10.77 -7.73 -20.92
C LYS A 210 -9.56 -8.21 -20.13
N LEU A 211 -9.75 -8.77 -18.94
CA LEU A 211 -8.66 -9.35 -18.14
C LEU A 211 -8.03 -10.58 -18.84
N GLN A 212 -8.85 -11.47 -19.42
CA GLN A 212 -8.38 -12.64 -20.15
C GLN A 212 -7.66 -12.27 -21.44
N GLU A 213 -8.10 -11.24 -22.15
CA GLU A 213 -7.38 -10.68 -23.29
C GLU A 213 -5.99 -10.16 -22.86
N LEU A 214 -5.93 -9.37 -21.80
CA LEU A 214 -4.67 -8.82 -21.26
C LEU A 214 -3.70 -9.95 -20.86
N MET A 215 -4.20 -10.99 -20.17
CA MET A 215 -3.41 -12.17 -19.80
C MET A 215 -2.88 -12.91 -21.04
N ARG A 216 -3.72 -13.14 -22.05
CA ARG A 216 -3.32 -13.88 -23.26
C ARG A 216 -2.31 -13.11 -24.10
N ALA A 217 -2.51 -11.80 -24.28
CA ALA A 217 -1.66 -10.96 -25.11
C ALA A 217 -0.31 -10.66 -24.44
N TRP A 218 -0.35 -10.24 -23.16
CA TRP A 218 0.79 -9.63 -22.48
C TRP A 218 1.26 -10.37 -21.22
N GLY A 219 0.56 -11.42 -20.81
CA GLY A 219 0.94 -12.28 -19.69
C GLY A 219 0.55 -11.74 -18.33
N SER A 220 1.07 -12.41 -17.30
CA SER A 220 0.65 -12.21 -15.90
C SER A 220 1.08 -10.88 -15.31
N GLY A 221 2.14 -10.24 -15.81
CA GLY A 221 2.63 -8.95 -15.28
C GLY A 221 1.58 -7.84 -15.36
N PRO A 222 1.17 -7.43 -16.58
CA PRO A 222 0.12 -6.42 -16.77
C PRO A 222 -1.22 -6.85 -16.18
N TYR A 223 -1.59 -8.12 -16.32
CA TYR A 223 -2.80 -8.69 -15.71
C TYR A 223 -2.82 -8.45 -14.19
N ASN A 224 -1.79 -8.87 -13.47
CA ASN A 224 -1.70 -8.71 -12.02
C ASN A 224 -1.66 -7.24 -11.62
N ALA A 225 -1.01 -6.38 -12.41
CA ALA A 225 -0.98 -4.95 -12.15
C ALA A 225 -2.39 -4.33 -12.21
N VAL A 226 -3.21 -4.71 -13.18
CA VAL A 226 -4.60 -4.24 -13.31
C VAL A 226 -5.49 -4.84 -12.22
N VAL A 227 -5.38 -6.15 -11.94
CA VAL A 227 -6.13 -6.82 -10.88
C VAL A 227 -5.84 -6.19 -9.52
N ASN A 228 -4.56 -6.01 -9.17
CA ASN A 228 -4.17 -5.37 -7.91
C ASN A 228 -4.70 -3.95 -7.81
N ALA A 229 -4.65 -3.17 -8.90
CA ALA A 229 -5.20 -1.83 -8.92
C ALA A 229 -6.73 -1.82 -8.67
N LEU A 230 -7.47 -2.73 -9.30
CA LEU A 230 -8.92 -2.84 -9.10
C LEU A 230 -9.28 -3.25 -7.67
N VAL A 231 -8.53 -4.18 -7.07
CA VAL A 231 -8.71 -4.57 -5.67
C VAL A 231 -8.41 -3.40 -4.74
N GLU A 232 -7.31 -2.67 -4.94
CA GLU A 232 -7.01 -1.48 -4.14
C GLU A 232 -8.09 -0.40 -4.28
N MET A 233 -8.60 -0.15 -5.48
CA MET A 233 -9.72 0.78 -5.68
C MET A 233 -10.98 0.32 -4.94
N LYS A 234 -11.24 -0.98 -4.90
CA LYS A 234 -12.37 -1.53 -4.16
C LYS A 234 -12.21 -1.27 -2.65
N ASP A 235 -11.06 -1.63 -2.11
CA ASP A 235 -10.76 -1.53 -0.68
C ASP A 235 -10.84 -0.08 -0.18
N TYR A 236 -10.52 0.89 -1.06
CA TYR A 236 -10.64 2.32 -0.77
C TYR A 236 -11.98 2.94 -1.17
N GLY A 237 -12.95 2.16 -1.65
CA GLY A 237 -14.27 2.65 -2.04
C GLY A 237 -14.24 3.61 -3.25
N ARG A 238 -13.36 3.34 -4.23
CA ARG A 238 -13.09 4.16 -5.42
C ARG A 238 -13.52 3.53 -6.74
N LEU A 239 -14.14 2.35 -6.72
CA LEU A 239 -14.67 1.73 -7.95
C LEU A 239 -15.86 2.48 -8.56
N SER A 240 -16.63 3.18 -7.73
CA SER A 240 -17.85 3.88 -8.15
C SER A 240 -17.60 5.27 -8.75
N ASP A 241 -16.51 5.93 -8.38
CA ASP A 241 -16.17 7.28 -8.84
C ASP A 241 -14.83 7.34 -9.59
N ARG A 242 -14.00 6.29 -9.48
CA ARG A 242 -12.64 6.21 -10.02
C ARG A 242 -11.75 7.37 -9.55
N SER A 243 -12.08 7.98 -8.41
CA SER A 243 -11.28 9.06 -7.86
C SER A 243 -9.97 8.52 -7.29
N ILE A 244 -8.95 9.38 -7.28
CA ILE A 244 -7.63 9.00 -6.77
C ILE A 244 -7.69 9.00 -5.25
N ALA A 245 -7.31 7.88 -4.63
CA ALA A 245 -7.05 7.80 -3.20
C ALA A 245 -5.54 7.82 -2.97
N TYR A 246 -5.08 8.70 -2.08
CA TYR A 246 -3.70 8.78 -1.67
C TYR A 246 -3.52 8.13 -0.30
N GLU A 247 -2.41 7.42 -0.12
CA GLU A 247 -2.07 6.79 1.14
C GLU A 247 -0.61 7.03 1.51
N LEU A 248 -0.34 7.25 2.80
CA LEU A 248 1.05 7.27 3.29
C LEU A 248 1.59 5.85 3.23
N TRP A 249 2.67 5.65 2.48
CA TRP A 249 3.20 4.33 2.18
C TRP A 249 4.64 4.18 2.62
N ASN A 250 4.95 3.05 3.25
CA ASN A 250 6.32 2.66 3.56
C ASN A 250 6.81 1.71 2.46
N TYR A 251 7.52 2.27 1.49
CA TYR A 251 8.02 1.53 0.32
C TYR A 251 9.04 0.46 0.67
N LYS A 252 9.75 0.60 1.80
CA LYS A 252 10.66 -0.43 2.30
C LYS A 252 9.89 -1.66 2.81
N GLU A 253 8.79 -1.43 3.52
CA GLU A 253 8.01 -2.49 4.16
C GLU A 253 6.84 -2.98 3.30
N GLY A 254 6.56 -2.33 2.17
CA GLY A 254 5.48 -2.72 1.25
C GLY A 254 4.08 -2.58 1.83
N ARG A 255 3.85 -1.63 2.76
CA ARG A 255 2.56 -1.45 3.44
C ARG A 255 2.25 0.01 3.76
N ARG A 256 1.00 0.27 4.18
CA ARG A 256 0.56 1.54 4.77
C ARG A 256 1.53 1.94 5.90
N ALA A 257 2.02 3.17 5.82
CA ALA A 257 2.88 3.76 6.84
C ALA A 257 2.02 4.24 8.02
N THR A 258 2.49 3.97 9.23
CA THR A 258 1.88 4.50 10.44
C THR A 258 2.18 6.00 10.58
N THR A 259 1.32 6.73 11.27
CA THR A 259 1.53 8.16 11.59
C THR A 259 2.88 8.37 12.27
N ARG A 260 3.26 7.46 13.19
CA ARG A 260 4.56 7.48 13.87
C ARG A 260 5.74 7.34 12.92
N GLU A 261 5.67 6.42 11.95
CA GLU A 261 6.70 6.25 10.92
C GLU A 261 6.88 7.55 10.12
N CYS A 262 5.77 8.18 9.72
CA CYS A 262 5.77 9.41 8.94
C CYS A 262 6.38 10.59 9.71
N VAL A 263 5.93 10.83 10.96
CA VAL A 263 6.44 11.91 11.82
C VAL A 263 7.94 11.72 12.11
N ASN A 264 8.36 10.49 12.42
CA ASN A 264 9.77 10.20 12.66
C ASN A 264 10.62 10.42 11.40
N TYR A 265 10.12 10.01 10.23
CA TYR A 265 10.78 10.24 8.96
C TYR A 265 10.95 11.74 8.69
N MET A 266 9.89 12.53 8.76
CA MET A 266 9.95 13.99 8.58
C MET A 266 10.92 14.66 9.56
N SER A 267 10.87 14.28 10.84
CA SER A 267 11.77 14.80 11.87
C SER A 267 13.24 14.54 11.53
N ASN A 268 13.55 13.34 11.04
CA ASN A 268 14.91 12.99 10.63
C ASN A 268 15.34 13.74 9.36
N GLN A 269 14.45 13.91 8.38
CA GLN A 269 14.73 14.71 7.18
C GLN A 269 15.06 16.17 7.54
N VAL A 270 14.28 16.80 8.41
CA VAL A 270 14.53 18.17 8.89
C VAL A 270 15.86 18.28 9.61
N LYS A 271 16.19 17.33 10.50
CA LYS A 271 17.50 17.28 11.19
C LYS A 271 18.64 17.23 10.18
N GLN A 272 18.57 16.35 9.20
CA GLN A 272 19.62 16.21 8.18
C GLN A 272 19.80 17.50 7.36
N LEU A 273 18.71 18.11 6.90
CA LEU A 273 18.75 19.37 6.14
C LEU A 273 19.35 20.52 6.97
N SER A 274 19.02 20.60 8.26
CA SER A 274 19.57 21.61 9.16
C SER A 274 21.10 21.49 9.33
N VAL A 275 21.61 20.25 9.45
CA VAL A 275 23.05 19.97 9.56
C VAL A 275 23.76 20.31 8.24
N SER A 276 23.17 19.94 7.11
CA SER A 276 23.72 20.24 5.78
C SER A 276 23.80 21.74 5.50
N LYS A 277 22.76 22.51 5.86
CA LYS A 277 22.76 23.98 5.74
C LYS A 277 23.89 24.62 6.56
N ARG A 278 24.07 24.20 7.81
CA ARG A 278 25.17 24.69 8.69
C ARG A 278 26.55 24.36 8.10
N ARG A 279 26.74 23.16 7.56
CA ARG A 279 28.00 22.76 6.89
C ARG A 279 28.27 23.61 5.65
N LYS A 280 27.26 23.91 4.83
CA LYS A 280 27.41 24.74 3.62
C LYS A 280 27.82 26.17 3.98
N ILE A 281 27.15 26.78 4.97
CA ILE A 281 27.48 28.14 5.46
C ILE A 281 28.93 28.24 5.94
N ARG A 282 29.39 27.26 6.74
CA ARG A 282 30.78 27.24 7.22
C ARG A 282 31.82 27.10 6.10
N ARG A 283 31.51 26.34 5.05
CA ARG A 283 32.38 26.18 3.89
C ARG A 283 32.46 27.43 3.02
N THR A 284 31.36 28.18 2.91
CA THR A 284 31.33 29.44 2.16
C THR A 284 31.96 30.60 2.93
N SER A 285 31.86 30.60 4.27
CA SER A 285 32.47 31.63 5.12
C SER A 285 33.97 31.45 5.36
N GLY A 286 34.49 30.22 5.22
CA GLY A 286 35.93 29.92 5.38
C GLY A 286 36.75 30.03 4.09
N ARG A 287 36.16 30.54 3.01
CA ARG A 287 36.78 30.70 1.69
C ARG A 287 36.92 32.17 1.26
N ALA A 288 36.66 33.09 2.19
CA ALA A 288 36.80 34.54 2.05
C ALA A 288 38.09 35.01 2.74
#